data_AF-A0A7C1EEG1-F1
#
_entry.id   AF-A0A7C1EEG1-F1
#
_cell.length_a   1.000
_cell.length_b   1.000
_cell.length_c   1.000
_cell.angle_alpha   90.00
_cell.angle_beta   90.00
_cell.angle_gamma   90.00
#
_symmetry.space_group_name_H-M   'P 1'
#
loop_
_entity.id
_entity.type
_entity.pdbx_description
1 polymer ?
#
loop_
_entity_poly.entity_id
_entity_poly.type
_entity_poly.pdbx_seq_one_letter_code
_entity_poly.pdbx_strand_id
1 'polypeptide(L)'
;MKILKNKNFIFLLMFVFLSAAVSFSAPVTDMILVDQLGYRTNSDKWVMVKDPRTGFDAALSYTPGASLELRSTSDDSLVMTIPLTSWNSGAEHADSGDVVWQGEFSSITAPGTYYIADPANTVQSYDFEIGDDVYNGVLEASMKSYYYQRSSFPIENPYAEGWTHAASHLQQTSSLLYDASLGGQQAGTERDISGGWYDAGDYRKYTAWMGPVIWDLAYAYEFFPGNFSDSTNIPESG
;
A
#
# COMPACT_ATOMS: atom_id res chain seq x y z
N MET A 1 -39.74 83.25 10.73
CA MET A 1 -38.53 83.32 11.58
C MET A 1 -38.79 82.46 12.82
N LYS A 2 -38.21 81.29 13.13
CA LYS A 2 -37.11 80.40 12.69
C LYS A 2 -37.64 78.95 12.92
N ILE A 3 -37.59 77.98 12.00
CA ILE A 3 -36.47 77.15 11.49
C ILE A 3 -35.92 76.09 12.49
N LEU A 4 -36.22 74.83 12.14
CA LEU A 4 -35.48 73.54 12.30
C LEU A 4 -35.23 72.97 13.73
N LYS A 5 -35.24 71.64 13.98
CA LYS A 5 -34.59 70.53 13.23
C LYS A 5 -35.32 69.18 13.40
N ASN A 6 -35.54 68.48 12.29
CA ASN A 6 -35.73 67.03 12.22
C ASN A 6 -34.42 66.32 12.60
N LYS A 7 -34.49 65.27 13.44
CA LYS A 7 -33.39 64.33 13.67
C LYS A 7 -33.65 63.08 12.82
N ASN A 8 -32.84 62.90 11.78
CA ASN A 8 -32.77 61.67 11.00
C ASN A 8 -32.08 60.59 11.84
N PHE A 9 -32.75 59.46 12.04
CA PHE A 9 -32.16 58.27 12.66
C PHE A 9 -31.61 57.40 11.51
N ILE A 10 -30.29 57.33 11.37
CA ILE A 10 -29.61 56.49 10.38
C ILE A 10 -29.46 55.10 10.98
N PHE A 11 -30.09 54.10 10.36
CA PHE A 11 -29.93 52.69 10.69
C PHE A 11 -28.70 52.17 9.94
N LEU A 12 -27.61 51.85 10.65
CA LEU A 12 -26.40 51.25 10.08
C LEU A 12 -26.58 49.73 10.08
N LEU A 13 -26.86 49.13 8.91
CA LEU A 13 -26.85 47.68 8.74
C LEU A 13 -25.39 47.20 8.65
N MET A 14 -24.91 46.50 9.67
CA MET A 14 -23.60 45.87 9.69
C MET A 14 -23.75 44.46 9.07
N PHE A 15 -23.36 44.30 7.81
CA PHE A 15 -23.29 42.98 7.17
C PHE A 15 -22.07 42.24 7.69
N VAL A 16 -22.27 41.27 8.57
CA VAL A 16 -21.26 40.29 8.94
C VAL A 16 -21.17 39.27 7.81
N PHE A 17 -20.13 39.38 6.97
CA PHE A 17 -19.77 38.30 6.05
C PHE A 17 -19.12 37.18 6.86
N LEU A 18 -19.90 36.14 7.14
CA LEU A 18 -19.36 34.87 7.64
C LEU A 18 -18.71 34.15 6.46
N SER A 19 -17.43 34.38 6.23
CA SER A 19 -16.64 33.59 5.29
C SER A 19 -16.48 32.20 5.88
N ALA A 20 -17.24 31.22 5.39
CA ALA A 20 -16.88 29.82 5.58
C ALA A 20 -15.54 29.63 4.85
N ALA A 21 -14.45 29.49 5.62
CA ALA A 21 -13.18 29.05 5.05
C ALA A 21 -13.39 27.61 4.57
N VAL A 22 -13.46 27.43 3.26
CA VAL A 22 -13.40 26.10 2.65
C VAL A 22 -11.92 25.70 2.74
N SER A 23 -11.57 24.91 3.75
CA SER A 23 -10.24 24.28 3.80
C SER A 23 -10.20 23.23 2.70
N PHE A 24 -9.38 23.47 1.68
CA PHE A 24 -9.01 22.44 0.73
C PHE A 24 -7.94 21.56 1.36
N SER A 25 -8.05 20.25 1.20
CA SER A 25 -6.99 19.31 1.57
C SER A 25 -5.67 19.74 0.94
N ALA A 26 -4.57 19.65 1.66
CA ALA A 26 -3.26 19.90 1.09
C ALA A 26 -2.99 18.89 -0.05
N PRO A 27 -2.28 19.27 -1.11
CA PRO A 27 -1.88 18.32 -2.14
C PRO A 27 -1.00 17.21 -1.56
N VAL A 28 -1.22 15.98 -2.04
CA VAL A 28 -0.37 14.84 -1.69
C VAL A 28 1.00 14.99 -2.36
N THR A 29 2.06 14.63 -1.65
CA THR A 29 3.44 14.63 -2.14
C THR A 29 4.07 13.23 -2.01
N ASP A 30 4.91 12.86 -2.97
CA ASP A 30 5.71 11.63 -2.93
C ASP A 30 6.97 11.76 -2.06
N MET A 31 7.20 12.93 -1.44
CA MET A 31 8.35 13.19 -0.58
C MET A 31 8.14 12.72 0.86
N ILE A 32 6.88 12.53 1.28
CA ILE A 32 6.51 12.03 2.61
C ILE A 32 6.10 10.56 2.46
N LEU A 33 6.90 9.67 3.04
CA LEU A 33 6.80 8.23 2.89
C LEU A 33 6.29 7.60 4.19
N VAL A 34 5.21 6.84 4.06
CA VAL A 34 4.56 6.04 5.11
C VAL A 34 4.26 4.65 4.56
N ASP A 35 4.00 3.68 5.43
CA ASP A 35 3.36 2.42 5.01
C ASP A 35 1.93 2.75 4.56
N GLN A 36 1.67 2.61 3.26
CA GLN A 36 0.38 2.94 2.66
C GLN A 36 -0.72 1.91 2.98
N LEU A 37 -0.35 0.73 3.50
CA LEU A 37 -1.34 -0.18 4.11
C LEU A 37 -1.71 0.32 5.50
N GLY A 38 -0.70 0.65 6.30
CA GLY A 38 -0.87 1.16 7.65
C GLY A 38 0.05 0.52 8.66
N TYR A 39 -0.32 0.65 9.94
CA TYR A 39 0.48 0.19 11.07
C TYR A 39 -0.38 -0.54 12.10
N ARG A 40 0.17 -1.55 12.77
CA ARG A 40 -0.51 -2.17 13.91
C ARG A 40 -0.55 -1.23 15.11
N THR A 41 -1.59 -1.35 15.93
CA THR A 41 -1.78 -0.45 17.08
C THR A 41 -0.54 -0.38 17.97
N ASN A 42 0.12 -1.52 18.22
CA ASN A 42 1.28 -1.64 19.09
C ASN A 42 2.62 -1.88 18.36
N SER A 43 2.70 -1.66 17.05
CA SER A 43 3.98 -1.72 16.32
C SER A 43 4.71 -0.38 16.36
N ASP A 44 6.01 -0.44 16.04
CA ASP A 44 6.78 0.76 15.68
C ASP A 44 6.16 1.42 14.44
N LYS A 45 6.17 2.75 14.41
CA LYS A 45 5.56 3.55 13.33
C LYS A 45 6.47 4.71 12.98
N TRP A 46 6.85 4.75 11.71
CA TRP A 46 7.83 5.70 11.20
C TRP A 46 7.28 6.40 9.96
N VAL A 47 7.60 7.69 9.84
CA VAL A 47 7.51 8.45 8.60
C VAL A 47 8.93 8.79 8.16
N MET A 48 9.19 8.64 6.87
CA MET A 48 10.41 9.12 6.24
C MET A 48 10.08 10.29 5.33
N VAL A 49 10.96 11.27 5.28
CA VAL A 49 10.91 12.34 4.27
C VAL A 49 12.19 12.25 3.45
N LYS A 50 12.06 12.24 2.13
CA LYS A 50 13.20 12.24 1.22
C LYS A 50 13.37 13.55 0.48
N ASP A 51 14.61 13.85 0.15
CA ASP A 51 15.03 14.91 -0.76
C ASP A 51 16.05 14.31 -1.74
N PRO A 52 15.63 14.00 -2.98
CA PRO A 52 16.47 13.31 -3.95
C PRO A 52 17.61 14.22 -4.41
N ARG A 53 18.84 13.68 -4.40
CA ARG A 53 20.06 14.40 -4.80
C ARG A 53 20.72 13.78 -6.02
N THR A 54 20.70 12.46 -6.11
CA THR A 54 21.23 11.69 -7.23
C THR A 54 20.20 10.66 -7.69
N GLY A 55 20.09 10.43 -9.00
CA GLY A 55 19.21 9.39 -9.55
C GLY A 55 18.14 9.93 -10.49
N PHE A 56 17.07 9.16 -10.66
CA PHE A 56 16.01 9.43 -11.63
C PHE A 56 15.22 10.72 -11.31
N ASP A 57 14.94 10.95 -10.03
CA ASP A 57 14.12 12.05 -9.52
C ASP A 57 14.94 13.22 -8.94
N ALA A 58 16.25 13.26 -9.17
CA ALA A 58 17.17 14.32 -8.70
C ALA A 58 16.87 15.73 -9.22
N ALA A 59 15.94 15.87 -10.18
CA ALA A 59 15.42 17.18 -10.61
C ALA A 59 14.43 17.79 -9.62
N LEU A 60 13.88 16.98 -8.71
CA LEU A 60 13.04 17.42 -7.61
C LEU A 60 13.93 17.85 -6.43
N SER A 61 13.39 18.68 -5.55
CA SER A 61 14.03 18.95 -4.26
C SER A 61 12.96 19.26 -3.22
N TYR A 62 13.25 18.85 -1.99
CA TYR A 62 12.36 19.00 -0.86
C TYR A 62 13.16 19.35 0.40
N THR A 63 12.59 20.17 1.26
CA THR A 63 13.15 20.42 2.58
C THR A 63 11.99 20.46 3.56
N PRO A 64 11.87 19.47 4.47
CA PRO A 64 10.73 19.44 5.37
C PRO A 64 10.77 20.59 6.37
N GLY A 65 9.60 20.87 6.96
CA GLY A 65 9.55 21.60 8.23
C GLY A 65 10.37 20.89 9.33
N ALA A 66 10.63 21.60 10.45
CA ALA A 66 11.34 21.01 11.59
C ALA A 66 10.56 19.84 12.24
N SER A 67 9.25 19.80 12.04
CA SER A 67 8.34 18.76 12.48
C SER A 67 7.21 18.59 11.48
N LEU A 68 6.62 17.40 11.47
CA LEU A 68 5.40 17.09 10.74
C LEU A 68 4.22 16.99 11.72
N GLU A 69 3.02 16.85 11.18
CA GLU A 69 1.80 16.63 11.96
C GLU A 69 1.15 15.31 11.56
N LEU A 70 0.86 14.45 12.53
CA LEU A 70 -0.10 13.37 12.36
C LEU A 70 -1.51 13.94 12.57
N ARG A 71 -2.38 13.78 11.58
CA ARG A 71 -3.75 14.30 11.64
C ARG A 71 -4.77 13.20 11.35
N SER A 72 -5.95 13.29 11.98
CA SER A 72 -7.06 12.38 11.67
C SER A 72 -7.72 12.81 10.37
N THR A 73 -8.04 11.85 9.49
CA THR A 73 -8.82 12.15 8.28
C THR A 73 -10.28 12.49 8.57
N SER A 74 -10.79 12.08 9.74
CA SER A 74 -12.22 12.19 10.08
C SER A 74 -12.67 13.62 10.38
N ASP A 75 -11.82 14.41 11.01
CA ASP A 75 -12.13 15.77 11.47
C ASP A 75 -10.97 16.76 11.31
N ASP A 76 -9.90 16.34 10.63
CA ASP A 76 -8.67 17.11 10.45
C ASP A 76 -7.99 17.53 11.77
N SER A 77 -8.26 16.84 12.87
CA SER A 77 -7.65 17.16 14.16
C SER A 77 -6.16 16.80 14.19
N LEU A 78 -5.36 17.68 14.79
CA LEU A 78 -3.97 17.40 15.12
C LEU A 78 -3.92 16.33 16.22
N VAL A 79 -3.32 15.18 15.92
CA VAL A 79 -3.15 14.06 16.84
C VAL A 79 -1.79 14.15 17.53
N MET A 80 -0.74 14.44 16.76
CA MET A 80 0.64 14.52 17.26
C MET A 80 1.48 15.42 16.36
N THR A 81 2.38 16.20 16.96
CA THR A 81 3.51 16.81 16.26
C THR A 81 4.69 15.84 16.28
N ILE A 82 5.21 15.49 15.11
CA ILE A 82 6.29 14.52 14.92
C ILE A 82 7.60 15.28 14.67
N PRO A 83 8.55 15.28 15.60
CA PRO A 83 9.86 15.87 15.34
C PRO A 83 10.62 15.05 14.29
N LEU A 84 11.31 15.74 13.38
CA LEU A 84 12.16 15.09 12.39
C LEU A 84 13.62 15.10 12.82
N THR A 85 14.31 14.00 12.54
CA THR A 85 15.76 13.87 12.69
C THR A 85 16.37 13.50 11.34
N SER A 86 17.48 14.12 10.97
CA SER A 86 18.21 13.72 9.76
C SER A 86 18.81 12.34 9.95
N TRP A 87 18.54 11.44 9.01
CA TRP A 87 19.21 10.14 8.94
C TRP A 87 20.70 10.35 8.67
N ASN A 88 21.54 9.56 9.34
CA ASN A 88 23.01 9.52 9.15
C ASN A 88 23.68 10.92 9.07
N SER A 89 23.30 11.83 9.97
CA SER A 89 23.81 13.21 10.01
C SER A 89 23.60 14.01 8.70
N GLY A 90 22.56 13.69 7.94
CA GLY A 90 22.23 14.36 6.67
C GLY A 90 23.08 13.89 5.49
N ALA A 91 23.78 12.76 5.63
CA ALA A 91 24.46 12.13 4.50
C ALA A 91 23.43 11.62 3.47
N GLU A 92 23.82 11.70 2.20
CA GLU A 92 23.08 11.07 1.11
C GLU A 92 23.15 9.54 1.24
N HIS A 93 22.01 8.87 1.09
CA HIS A 93 21.91 7.42 1.10
C HIS A 93 22.45 6.85 -0.22
N ALA A 94 23.45 5.97 -0.14
CA ALA A 94 24.22 5.56 -1.32
C ALA A 94 23.41 4.81 -2.39
N ASP A 95 22.40 4.03 -1.99
CA ASP A 95 21.63 3.22 -2.94
C ASP A 95 20.50 4.00 -3.59
N SER A 96 19.88 4.94 -2.86
CA SER A 96 18.74 5.71 -3.37
C SER A 96 19.13 7.08 -3.91
N GLY A 97 20.25 7.65 -3.45
CA GLY A 97 20.68 9.01 -3.79
C GLY A 97 19.90 10.10 -3.07
N ASP A 98 19.23 9.77 -1.96
CA ASP A 98 18.39 10.72 -1.19
C ASP A 98 19.09 11.21 0.07
N VAL A 99 18.84 12.46 0.46
CA VAL A 99 18.98 12.88 1.87
C VAL A 99 17.65 12.64 2.56
N VAL A 100 17.69 12.00 3.73
CA VAL A 100 16.49 11.49 4.41
C VAL A 100 16.35 12.09 5.81
N TRP A 101 15.12 12.39 6.19
CA TRP A 101 14.70 12.63 7.57
C TRP A 101 13.75 11.54 8.03
N GLN A 102 13.75 11.24 9.32
CA GLN A 102 12.89 10.26 9.94
C GLN A 102 12.19 10.85 11.16
N GLY A 103 10.92 10.47 11.33
CA GLY A 103 10.10 10.80 12.48
C GLY A 103 9.35 9.56 12.98
N GLU A 104 9.13 9.48 14.29
CA GLU A 104 8.46 8.35 14.93
C GLU A 104 7.13 8.80 15.54
N PHE A 105 6.10 7.96 15.42
CA PHE A 105 4.79 8.17 16.05
C PHE A 105 4.23 6.89 16.67
N SER A 106 5.10 5.96 17.07
CA SER A 106 4.74 4.66 17.65
C SER A 106 3.81 4.74 18.87
N SER A 107 3.90 5.83 19.64
CA SER A 107 3.05 6.07 20.82
C SER A 107 1.55 6.22 20.49
N ILE A 108 1.20 6.45 19.23
CA ILE A 108 -0.20 6.50 18.79
C ILE A 108 -0.68 5.08 18.53
N THR A 109 -1.64 4.64 19.34
CA THR A 109 -2.20 3.28 19.29
C THR A 109 -3.69 3.26 19.01
N ALA A 110 -4.34 4.44 19.00
CA ALA A 110 -5.76 4.57 18.71
C ALA A 110 -6.03 4.12 17.26
N PRO A 111 -6.96 3.18 17.03
CA PRO A 111 -7.31 2.80 15.68
C PRO A 111 -8.00 3.92 14.91
N GLY A 112 -7.75 4.01 13.60
CA GLY A 112 -8.35 5.00 12.72
C GLY A 112 -7.55 5.25 11.45
N THR A 113 -8.06 6.15 10.62
CA THR A 113 -7.37 6.61 9.41
C THR A 113 -6.72 7.95 9.66
N TYR A 114 -5.45 8.05 9.26
CA TYR A 114 -4.58 9.19 9.51
C TYR A 114 -3.82 9.57 8.25
N TYR A 115 -3.21 10.75 8.28
CA TYR A 115 -2.25 11.20 7.29
C TYR A 115 -1.17 12.05 7.96
N ILE A 116 -0.02 12.18 7.30
CA ILE A 116 1.06 13.07 7.74
C ILE A 116 0.99 14.38 6.95
N ALA A 117 0.94 15.52 7.64
CA ALA A 117 1.01 16.84 7.03
C ALA A 117 2.38 17.48 7.25
N ASP A 118 2.87 18.19 6.24
CA ASP A 118 3.92 19.20 6.39
C ASP A 118 3.31 20.60 6.17
N PRO A 119 2.90 21.29 7.25
CA PRO A 119 2.34 22.64 7.15
C PRO A 119 3.31 23.67 6.57
N ALA A 120 4.64 23.46 6.72
CA ALA A 120 5.63 24.41 6.21
C ALA A 120 5.68 24.42 4.68
N ASN A 121 5.37 23.28 4.06
CA ASN A 121 5.32 23.10 2.61
C ASN A 121 3.88 23.05 2.06
N THR A 122 2.86 23.06 2.92
CA THR A 122 1.44 22.91 2.54
C THR A 122 1.21 21.66 1.68
N VAL A 123 1.75 20.52 2.13
CA VAL A 123 1.61 19.20 1.47
C VAL A 123 1.31 18.12 2.52
N GLN A 124 0.87 16.95 2.05
CA GLN A 124 0.58 15.80 2.92
C GLN A 124 0.97 14.46 2.28
N SER A 125 1.01 13.38 3.08
CA SER A 125 1.08 12.00 2.61
C SER A 125 -0.26 11.52 2.05
N TYR A 126 -0.27 10.31 1.49
CA TYR A 126 -1.50 9.53 1.37
C TYR A 126 -2.03 9.15 2.76
N ASP A 127 -3.33 8.88 2.82
CA ASP A 127 -3.99 8.32 4.00
C ASP A 127 -3.48 6.90 4.28
N PHE A 128 -3.40 6.54 5.55
CA PHE A 128 -3.06 5.19 6.01
C PHE A 128 -3.84 4.84 7.28
N GLU A 129 -3.94 3.55 7.59
CA GLU A 129 -4.66 3.07 8.76
C GLU A 129 -3.74 2.76 9.94
N ILE A 130 -4.22 2.97 11.16
CA ILE A 130 -3.69 2.32 12.36
C ILE A 130 -4.76 1.35 12.85
N GLY A 131 -4.44 0.06 12.95
CA GLY A 131 -5.39 -1.00 13.27
C GLY A 131 -4.71 -2.36 13.38
N ASP A 132 -5.29 -3.30 14.12
CA ASP A 132 -4.66 -4.63 14.31
C ASP A 132 -4.80 -5.54 13.08
N ASP A 133 -5.72 -5.22 12.18
CA ASP A 133 -6.11 -5.95 10.98
C ASP A 133 -5.62 -5.33 9.67
N VAL A 134 -4.80 -4.27 9.72
CA VAL A 134 -4.29 -3.55 8.53
C VAL A 134 -3.57 -4.44 7.51
N TYR A 135 -3.02 -5.58 7.96
CA TYR A 135 -2.33 -6.53 7.09
C TYR A 135 -3.19 -7.73 6.65
N ASN A 136 -4.45 -7.82 7.08
CA ASN A 136 -5.33 -8.94 6.71
C ASN A 136 -5.63 -8.91 5.20
N GLY A 137 -5.96 -7.74 4.66
CA GLY A 137 -6.27 -7.59 3.24
C GLY A 137 -5.08 -7.96 2.34
N VAL A 138 -3.85 -7.58 2.70
CA VAL A 138 -2.66 -7.96 1.92
C VAL A 138 -2.37 -9.45 2.03
N LEU A 139 -2.61 -10.08 3.19
CA LEU A 139 -2.49 -11.52 3.34
C LEU A 139 -3.50 -12.25 2.43
N GLU A 140 -4.77 -11.83 2.46
CA GLU A 140 -5.82 -12.38 1.61
C GLU A 140 -5.49 -12.23 0.12
N ALA A 141 -5.11 -11.04 -0.32
CA ALA A 141 -4.71 -10.78 -1.70
C ALA A 141 -3.48 -11.60 -2.11
N SER A 142 -2.48 -11.73 -1.23
CA SER A 142 -1.28 -12.54 -1.47
C SER A 142 -1.62 -14.01 -1.65
N MET A 143 -2.47 -14.57 -0.78
CA MET A 143 -2.94 -15.95 -0.93
C MET A 143 -3.79 -16.13 -2.19
N LYS A 144 -4.63 -15.14 -2.49
CA LYS A 144 -5.49 -15.12 -3.68
C LYS A 144 -4.68 -15.12 -4.98
N SER A 145 -3.48 -14.53 -4.99
CA SER A 145 -2.60 -14.55 -6.16
C SER A 145 -2.24 -15.97 -6.61
N TYR A 146 -2.08 -16.92 -5.69
CA TYR A 146 -1.85 -18.33 -6.03
C TYR A 146 -3.05 -18.98 -6.70
N TYR A 147 -4.27 -18.59 -6.34
CA TYR A 147 -5.46 -19.04 -7.08
C TYR A 147 -5.39 -18.56 -8.53
N TYR A 148 -5.08 -17.28 -8.76
CA TYR A 148 -4.96 -16.70 -10.11
C TYR A 148 -3.81 -17.28 -10.93
N GLN A 149 -2.75 -17.78 -10.29
CA GLN A 149 -1.63 -18.42 -10.99
C GLN A 149 -1.85 -19.91 -11.30
N ARG A 150 -3.01 -20.52 -10.97
CA ARG A 150 -3.21 -21.96 -11.19
C ARG A 150 -3.14 -22.33 -12.68
N SER A 151 -2.28 -23.30 -13.00
CA SER A 151 -2.14 -23.85 -14.33
C SER A 151 -3.11 -25.01 -14.57
N SER A 152 -3.59 -25.20 -15.80
CA SER A 152 -4.57 -26.25 -16.14
C SER A 152 -5.88 -26.19 -15.36
N PHE A 153 -6.19 -25.04 -14.76
CA PHE A 153 -7.36 -24.84 -13.93
C PHE A 153 -8.18 -23.64 -14.45
N PRO A 154 -9.51 -23.72 -14.50
CA PRO A 154 -10.33 -22.57 -14.87
C PRO A 154 -10.36 -21.56 -13.72
N ILE A 155 -10.21 -20.28 -14.05
CA ILE A 155 -10.40 -19.19 -13.09
C ILE A 155 -11.77 -18.58 -13.36
N GLU A 156 -12.68 -18.75 -12.42
CA GLU A 156 -14.10 -18.48 -12.61
C GLU A 156 -14.76 -17.86 -11.39
N ASN A 157 -15.86 -17.13 -11.62
CA ASN A 157 -16.72 -16.59 -10.57
C ASN A 157 -17.45 -17.76 -9.86
N PRO A 158 -17.78 -17.65 -8.56
CA PRO A 158 -17.69 -16.46 -7.71
C PRO A 158 -16.29 -16.22 -7.12
N TYR A 159 -15.36 -17.14 -7.32
CA TYR A 159 -14.02 -17.06 -6.75
C TYR A 159 -13.15 -16.04 -7.49
N ALA A 160 -13.34 -15.87 -8.80
CA ALA A 160 -12.71 -14.80 -9.53
C ALA A 160 -13.46 -13.48 -9.29
N GLU A 161 -12.74 -12.43 -8.93
CA GLU A 161 -13.27 -11.06 -8.84
C GLU A 161 -13.37 -10.40 -10.23
N GLY A 162 -14.00 -11.11 -11.18
CA GLY A 162 -14.16 -10.68 -12.57
C GLY A 162 -12.99 -10.98 -13.51
N TRP A 163 -11.81 -11.33 -12.99
CA TRP A 163 -10.68 -11.80 -13.80
C TRP A 163 -10.77 -13.29 -14.07
N THR A 164 -11.47 -13.67 -15.14
CA THR A 164 -11.71 -15.07 -15.48
C THR A 164 -10.91 -15.53 -16.70
N HIS A 165 -10.54 -16.81 -16.73
CA HIS A 165 -10.10 -17.47 -17.95
C HIS A 165 -10.45 -18.97 -17.93
N ALA A 166 -10.65 -19.56 -19.10
CA ALA A 166 -10.79 -21.01 -19.24
C ALA A 166 -9.49 -21.73 -18.85
N ALA A 167 -9.58 -23.00 -18.48
CA ALA A 167 -8.40 -23.81 -18.20
C ALA A 167 -7.41 -23.79 -19.38
N SER A 168 -6.15 -23.49 -19.09
CA SER A 168 -5.08 -23.34 -20.08
C SER A 168 -4.02 -24.43 -19.94
N HIS A 169 -3.26 -24.69 -21.01
CA HIS A 169 -2.21 -25.74 -21.02
C HIS A 169 -2.72 -27.17 -20.76
N LEU A 170 -3.94 -27.50 -21.18
CA LEU A 170 -4.55 -28.83 -20.99
C LEU A 170 -3.76 -29.99 -21.63
N GLN A 171 -2.91 -29.70 -22.61
CA GLN A 171 -1.97 -30.68 -23.19
C GLN A 171 -0.94 -31.20 -22.18
N GLN A 172 -0.79 -30.55 -21.01
CA GLN A 172 0.15 -30.97 -19.98
C GLN A 172 -0.16 -32.35 -19.39
N THR A 173 -1.38 -32.85 -19.59
CA THR A 173 -1.82 -34.20 -19.19
C THR A 173 -1.05 -35.33 -19.89
N SER A 174 -0.34 -35.03 -20.97
CA SER A 174 0.46 -36.00 -21.74
C SER A 174 1.80 -35.40 -22.19
N SER A 175 2.52 -34.78 -21.24
CA SER A 175 3.81 -34.14 -21.54
C SER A 175 4.93 -35.16 -21.69
N LEU A 176 5.83 -34.92 -22.63
CA LEU A 176 6.99 -35.79 -22.91
C LEU A 176 8.23 -35.27 -22.20
N LEU A 177 9.12 -36.18 -21.80
CA LEU A 177 10.50 -35.83 -21.47
C LEU A 177 11.15 -35.17 -22.70
N TYR A 178 11.81 -34.04 -22.48
CA TYR A 178 12.68 -33.41 -23.48
C TYR A 178 14.13 -33.51 -23.04
N ASP A 179 14.96 -34.09 -23.88
CA ASP A 179 16.41 -34.14 -23.70
C ASP A 179 17.08 -33.91 -25.05
N ALA A 180 17.76 -32.76 -25.20
CA ALA A 180 18.47 -32.41 -26.42
C ALA A 180 19.60 -33.40 -26.75
N SER A 181 20.21 -34.04 -25.74
CA SER A 181 21.26 -35.05 -25.94
C SER A 181 20.71 -36.37 -26.50
N LEU A 182 19.40 -36.61 -26.34
CA LEU A 182 18.68 -37.76 -26.87
C LEU A 182 17.86 -37.41 -28.13
N GLY A 183 18.10 -36.26 -28.75
CA GLY A 183 17.42 -35.84 -29.97
C GLY A 183 16.06 -35.16 -29.77
N GLY A 184 15.74 -34.69 -28.56
CA GLY A 184 14.56 -33.88 -28.27
C GLY A 184 13.50 -34.61 -27.44
N GLN A 185 12.24 -34.58 -27.89
CA GLN A 185 11.12 -35.22 -27.19
C GLN A 185 11.22 -36.74 -27.25
N GLN A 186 10.99 -37.40 -26.11
CA GLN A 186 11.15 -38.85 -25.97
C GLN A 186 9.79 -39.55 -25.96
N ALA A 187 9.40 -40.21 -27.06
CA ALA A 187 8.14 -40.94 -27.14
C ALA A 187 8.04 -42.06 -26.08
N GLY A 188 6.84 -42.34 -25.55
CA GLY A 188 6.63 -43.34 -24.50
C GLY A 188 6.97 -42.86 -23.08
N THR A 189 7.35 -41.58 -22.93
CA THR A 189 7.64 -40.95 -21.63
C THR A 189 6.53 -40.02 -21.17
N GLU A 190 5.33 -40.12 -21.76
CA GLU A 190 4.19 -39.26 -21.45
C GLU A 190 3.89 -39.31 -19.96
N ARG A 191 3.81 -38.13 -19.34
CA ARG A 191 3.40 -37.95 -17.95
C ARG A 191 2.39 -36.82 -17.87
N ASP A 192 1.40 -37.02 -17.01
CA ASP A 192 0.55 -35.93 -16.57
C ASP A 192 1.37 -35.04 -15.63
N ILE A 193 1.58 -33.81 -16.06
CA ILE A 193 2.20 -32.75 -15.26
C ILE A 193 1.28 -31.53 -15.17
N SER A 194 -0.03 -31.69 -15.37
CA SER A 194 -1.02 -30.62 -15.25
C SER A 194 -1.10 -30.09 -13.80
N GLY A 195 -1.70 -28.91 -13.62
CA GLY A 195 -1.82 -28.28 -12.30
C GLY A 195 -0.60 -27.47 -11.87
N GLY A 196 -0.51 -27.17 -10.58
CA GLY A 196 0.52 -26.27 -10.02
C GLY A 196 0.28 -24.80 -10.40
N TRP A 197 1.34 -23.99 -10.31
CA TRP A 197 1.27 -22.55 -10.56
C TRP A 197 2.21 -22.11 -11.68
N TYR A 198 1.78 -21.13 -12.46
CA TYR A 198 2.67 -20.32 -13.28
C TYR A 198 3.63 -19.54 -12.38
N ASP A 199 4.91 -19.52 -12.77
CA ASP A 199 6.00 -19.06 -11.90
C ASP A 199 6.09 -17.54 -11.80
N ALA A 200 5.85 -16.85 -12.92
CA ALA A 200 5.86 -15.40 -12.96
C ALA A 200 4.83 -14.88 -13.99
N GLY A 201 5.20 -13.82 -14.71
CA GLY A 201 4.38 -13.25 -15.78
C GLY A 201 4.30 -14.09 -17.06
N ASP A 202 5.03 -15.22 -17.13
CA ASP A 202 4.91 -16.21 -18.20
C ASP A 202 4.23 -17.49 -17.71
N TYR A 203 3.83 -18.36 -18.65
CA TYR A 203 3.03 -19.55 -18.34
C TYR A 203 3.86 -20.82 -18.10
N ARG A 204 5.13 -20.69 -17.71
CA ARG A 204 5.99 -21.83 -17.38
C ARG A 204 5.94 -22.15 -15.89
N LYS A 205 6.38 -23.36 -15.56
CA LYS A 205 6.41 -23.91 -14.20
C LYS A 205 7.82 -24.44 -13.93
N TYR A 206 8.39 -24.08 -12.79
CA TYR A 206 9.77 -24.42 -12.45
C TYR A 206 9.82 -25.05 -11.06
N THR A 207 10.17 -26.33 -10.98
CA THR A 207 10.25 -27.04 -9.70
C THR A 207 11.31 -26.46 -8.76
N ALA A 208 12.43 -25.98 -9.31
CA ALA A 208 13.51 -25.39 -8.52
C ALA A 208 13.09 -24.09 -7.82
N TRP A 209 12.26 -23.26 -8.45
CA TRP A 209 11.75 -22.02 -7.87
C TRP A 209 10.52 -22.26 -6.99
N MET A 210 9.69 -23.24 -7.34
CA MET A 210 8.50 -23.57 -6.58
C MET A 210 8.79 -24.26 -5.24
N GLY A 211 9.91 -24.99 -5.14
CA GLY A 211 10.30 -25.68 -3.91
C GLY A 211 10.37 -24.76 -2.69
N PRO A 212 11.15 -23.67 -2.72
CA PRO A 212 11.19 -22.67 -1.66
C PRO A 212 9.83 -22.06 -1.33
N VAL A 213 9.01 -21.73 -2.34
CA VAL A 213 7.67 -21.14 -2.15
C VAL A 213 6.77 -22.06 -1.32
N ILE A 214 6.74 -23.36 -1.64
CA ILE A 214 5.97 -24.34 -0.87
C ILE A 214 6.46 -24.41 0.58
N TRP A 215 7.78 -24.34 0.78
CA TRP A 215 8.39 -24.36 2.10
C TRP A 215 8.00 -23.13 2.94
N ASP A 216 8.05 -21.94 2.36
CA ASP A 216 7.69 -20.70 3.03
C ASP A 216 6.20 -20.66 3.38
N LEU A 217 5.32 -21.11 2.48
CA LEU A 217 3.88 -21.22 2.76
C LEU A 217 3.58 -22.22 3.88
N ALA A 218 4.26 -23.38 3.88
CA ALA A 218 4.10 -24.39 4.93
C ALA A 218 4.56 -23.85 6.29
N TYR A 219 5.71 -23.18 6.36
CA TYR A 219 6.19 -22.58 7.60
C TYR A 219 5.33 -21.42 8.08
N ALA A 220 4.82 -20.58 7.16
CA ALA A 220 3.91 -19.50 7.52
C ALA A 220 2.68 -20.06 8.22
N TYR A 221 2.08 -21.13 7.69
CA TYR A 221 0.96 -21.81 8.32
C TYR A 221 1.35 -22.49 9.64
N GLU A 222 2.51 -23.17 9.70
CA GLU A 222 2.97 -23.85 10.91
C GLU A 222 3.20 -22.87 12.08
N PHE A 223 3.81 -21.72 11.82
CA PHE A 223 4.12 -20.73 12.86
C PHE A 223 2.92 -19.85 13.22
N PHE A 224 2.03 -19.58 12.27
CA PHE A 224 0.91 -18.66 12.46
C PHE A 224 -0.42 -19.23 11.97
N PRO A 225 -0.83 -20.43 12.42
CA PRO A 225 -2.02 -21.10 11.87
C PRO A 225 -3.30 -20.29 12.07
N GLY A 226 -3.37 -19.50 13.15
CA GLY A 226 -4.51 -18.63 13.45
C GLY A 226 -4.73 -17.48 12.45
N ASN A 227 -3.73 -17.17 11.62
CA ASN A 227 -3.84 -16.13 10.58
C ASN A 227 -4.43 -16.69 9.27
N PHE A 228 -4.56 -18.01 9.14
CA PHE A 228 -5.04 -18.67 7.92
C PHE A 228 -6.39 -19.31 8.19
N SER A 229 -7.44 -18.64 7.74
CA SER A 229 -8.81 -19.18 7.81
C SER A 229 -9.13 -20.10 6.63
N ASP A 230 -10.20 -20.86 6.75
CA ASP A 230 -10.76 -21.68 5.66
C ASP A 230 -11.59 -20.85 4.65
N SER A 231 -11.82 -19.56 4.95
CA SER A 231 -12.64 -18.67 4.13
C SER A 231 -11.78 -17.80 3.21
N THR A 232 -11.06 -18.43 2.28
CA THR A 232 -10.13 -17.72 1.36
C THR A 232 -10.74 -17.38 -0.01
N ASN A 233 -12.05 -17.60 -0.17
CA ASN A 233 -12.79 -17.36 -1.41
C ASN A 233 -12.19 -18.09 -2.63
N ILE A 234 -11.68 -19.30 -2.45
CA ILE A 234 -11.23 -20.22 -3.52
C ILE A 234 -12.15 -21.45 -3.59
N PRO A 235 -12.11 -22.25 -4.67
CA PRO A 235 -12.99 -23.42 -4.82
C PRO A 235 -12.97 -24.41 -3.65
N GLU A 236 -11.88 -24.48 -2.90
CA GLU A 236 -11.69 -25.36 -1.75
C GLU A 236 -12.08 -24.73 -0.40
N SER A 237 -12.69 -23.53 -0.37
CA SER A 237 -13.06 -22.88 0.89
C SER A 237 -14.30 -23.50 1.55
N GLY A 238 -14.21 -23.81 2.86
CA GLY A 238 -15.32 -24.26 3.72
C GLY A 238 -15.50 -25.79 3.80
#